data_AF-A0A3D1QZ96-F1
#
_entry.id   AF-A0A3D1QZ96-F1
#
_cell.length_a   1.000
_cell.length_b   1.000
_cell.length_c   1.000
_cell.angle_alpha   90.00
_cell.angle_beta   90.00
_cell.angle_gamma   90.00
#
_symmetry.space_group_name_H-M   'P 1'
#
loop_
_entity.id
_entity.type
_entity.pdbx_description
1 polymer ?
#
loop_
_entity_poly.entity_id
_entity_poly.type
_entity_poly.pdbx_seq_one_letter_code
_entity_poly.pdbx_strand_id
1 'polypeptide(L)'
;MSLVLVVALFLLLFLLLVLSLRALAVTGVPVYASSEEAVEAALDLLDLKDGETFFDLGCGGGQVLGAVRRRAKVRAFGYELNPYA
;
A
#
# COMPACT_ATOMS: atom_id res chain seq x y z
N MET A 1 -24.14 32.48 -14.07
CA MET A 1 -22.76 31.98 -14.28
C MET A 1 -22.13 31.50 -12.97
N SER A 2 -22.14 32.30 -11.90
CA SER A 2 -21.53 31.92 -10.61
C SER A 2 -22.17 30.69 -9.93
N LEU A 3 -23.50 30.55 -9.95
CA LEU A 3 -24.18 29.39 -9.35
C LEU A 3 -23.83 28.06 -10.04
N VAL A 4 -23.80 28.07 -11.38
CA VAL A 4 -23.43 26.89 -12.18
C VAL A 4 -22.00 26.44 -11.88
N LEU A 5 -21.07 27.39 -11.74
CA LEU A 5 -19.69 27.10 -11.39
C LEU A 5 -19.56 26.50 -9.98
N VAL A 6 -20.31 27.02 -9.00
CA VAL A 6 -20.31 26.47 -7.63
C VAL A 6 -20.85 25.05 -7.61
N VAL A 7 -21.95 24.78 -8.32
CA VAL A 7 -22.52 23.43 -8.42
C VAL A 7 -21.57 22.48 -9.13
N ALA A 8 -20.95 22.91 -10.24
CA ALA A 8 -19.98 22.09 -10.97
C ALA A 8 -18.75 21.76 -10.10
N LEU A 9 -18.22 22.73 -9.36
CA LEU A 9 -17.11 22.52 -8.43
C LEU A 9 -17.49 21.55 -7.31
N PHE A 10 -18.68 21.70 -6.73
CA PHE A 10 -19.19 20.80 -5.70
C PHE A 10 -19.29 19.36 -6.22
N LEU A 11 -19.88 19.17 -7.42
CA LEU A 11 -20.01 17.85 -8.04
C LEU A 11 -18.64 17.23 -8.36
N LEU A 12 -17.69 18.04 -8.80
CA LEU A 12 -16.32 17.58 -9.04
C LEU A 12 -15.65 17.11 -7.75
N LEU A 13 -15.72 17.91 -6.68
CA LEU A 13 -15.14 17.55 -5.38
C LEU A 13 -15.81 16.30 -4.79
N PHE A 14 -17.14 16.20 -4.91
CA PHE A 14 -17.89 15.03 -4.47
C PHE A 14 -17.50 13.77 -5.26
N LEU A 15 -17.33 13.88 -6.58
CA LEU A 15 -16.84 12.77 -7.41
C LEU A 15 -15.42 12.34 -6.98
N LEU A 16 -14.51 13.28 -6.78
CA LEU A 16 -13.15 12.98 -6.33
C LEU A 16 -13.13 12.28 -4.96
N LEU A 17 -13.99 12.71 -4.03
CA LEU A 17 -14.17 12.05 -2.74
C LEU A 17 -14.70 10.62 -2.89
N VAL A 18 -15.73 10.41 -3.73
CA VAL A 18 -16.25 9.05 -3.96
C VAL A 18 -15.19 8.15 -4.57
N LEU A 19 -14.38 8.66 -5.50
CA LEU A 19 -13.28 7.91 -6.12
C LEU A 19 -12.18 7.56 -5.12
N SER A 20 -11.83 8.46 -4.19
CA SER A 20 -10.82 8.16 -3.16
C SER A 20 -11.30 7.11 -2.16
N LEU A 21 -12.60 7.08 -1.85
CA LEU A 21 -13.19 6.09 -0.95
C LEU A 21 -13.36 4.70 -1.59
N ARG A 22 -13.33 4.57 -2.93
CA ARG A 22 -13.41 3.26 -3.60
C ARG A 22 -12.27 2.34 -3.23
N ALA A 23 -11.07 2.87 -3.00
CA ALA A 23 -9.93 2.09 -2.52
C ALA A 23 -10.27 1.40 -1.18
N LEU A 24 -10.90 2.14 -0.26
CA LEU A 24 -11.34 1.59 1.04
C LEU A 24 -12.44 0.53 0.89
N ALA A 25 -13.35 0.69 -0.06
CA ALA A 25 -14.47 -0.23 -0.25
C ALA A 25 -14.07 -1.59 -0.85
N VAL A 26 -12.98 -1.66 -1.63
CA VAL A 26 -12.55 -2.90 -2.30
C VAL A 26 -11.59 -3.72 -1.44
N THR A 27 -10.62 -3.08 -0.79
CA THR A 27 -9.56 -3.76 -0.02
C THR A 27 -9.75 -3.65 1.49
N GLY A 28 -10.67 -2.82 1.97
CA GLY A 28 -10.86 -2.54 3.40
C GLY A 28 -9.75 -1.67 4.03
N VAL A 29 -8.68 -1.37 3.28
CA VAL A 29 -7.51 -0.60 3.74
C VAL A 29 -7.03 0.32 2.62
N PRO A 30 -6.68 1.59 2.89
CA PRO A 30 -6.10 2.47 1.89
C PRO A 30 -4.81 1.88 1.31
N VAL A 31 -4.66 1.92 -0.02
CA VAL A 31 -3.41 1.53 -0.68
C VAL A 31 -2.40 2.66 -0.48
N TYR A 32 -1.40 2.43 0.37
CA TYR A 32 -0.33 3.38 0.64
C TYR A 32 0.98 2.61 0.89
N ALA A 33 2.03 2.96 0.17
CA ALA A 33 3.33 2.34 0.34
C ALA A 33 3.99 2.82 1.64
N SER A 34 4.56 1.90 2.42
CA SER A 34 5.42 2.26 3.55
C SER A 34 6.66 3.01 3.05
N SER A 35 7.12 4.01 3.82
CA SER A 35 8.38 4.69 3.52
C SER A 35 9.56 3.74 3.71
N GLU A 36 10.66 4.00 3.01
CA GLU A 36 11.86 3.17 3.10
C GLU A 36 12.39 3.12 4.54
N GLU A 37 12.39 4.24 5.26
CA GLU A 37 12.85 4.32 6.65
C GLU A 37 12.00 3.45 7.58
N ALA A 38 10.68 3.44 7.39
CA ALA A 38 9.78 2.62 8.19
C ALA A 38 9.99 1.13 7.92
N VAL A 39 10.22 0.76 6.65
CA VAL A 39 10.51 -0.63 6.27
C VAL A 39 11.84 -1.07 6.88
N GLU A 40 12.91 -0.30 6.72
CA GLU A 40 14.23 -0.64 7.26
C GLU A 40 14.19 -0.76 8.79
N ALA A 41 13.52 0.15 9.49
CA ALA A 41 13.35 0.07 10.94
C ALA A 41 12.56 -1.19 11.38
N ALA A 42 11.52 -1.57 10.63
CA ALA A 42 10.78 -2.80 10.92
C ALA A 42 11.64 -4.05 10.69
N LEU A 43 12.46 -4.06 9.64
CA LEU A 43 13.37 -5.17 9.36
C LEU A 43 14.49 -5.30 10.40
N ASP A 44 14.97 -4.17 10.95
CA ASP A 44 15.92 -4.17 12.05
C ASP A 44 15.33 -4.82 13.31
N LEU A 45 14.04 -4.58 13.60
CA LEU A 45 13.33 -5.20 14.72
C LEU A 45 13.07 -6.69 14.51
N LEU A 46 12.84 -7.11 13.26
CA LEU A 46 12.59 -8.51 12.92
C LEU A 46 13.87 -9.37 12.98
N ASP A 47 15.05 -8.74 12.85
CA ASP A 47 16.36 -9.38 12.93
C ASP A 47 16.45 -10.70 12.12
N LEU A 48 15.96 -10.63 10.87
CA LEU A 48 15.75 -11.79 10.01
C LEU A 48 17.01 -12.63 9.84
N LYS A 49 16.84 -13.97 9.87
CA LYS A 49 17.92 -14.95 9.71
C LYS A 49 17.81 -15.70 8.39
N ASP A 50 18.97 -16.10 7.87
CA ASP A 50 19.05 -16.93 6.67
C ASP A 50 18.27 -18.24 6.85
N GLY A 51 17.47 -18.61 5.85
CA GLY A 51 16.62 -19.80 5.85
C GLY A 51 15.21 -19.59 6.39
N GLU A 52 14.91 -18.44 7.01
CA GLU A 52 13.56 -18.13 7.48
C GLU A 52 12.56 -17.92 6.34
N THR A 53 11.28 -17.92 6.69
CA THR A 53 10.19 -17.66 5.75
C THR A 53 9.48 -16.38 6.15
N PHE A 54 9.43 -15.42 5.23
CA PHE A 54 8.83 -14.12 5.42
C PHE A 54 7.53 -14.02 4.63
N PHE A 55 6.50 -13.45 5.24
CA PHE A 55 5.20 -13.23 4.64
C PHE A 55 4.82 -11.75 4.74
N ASP A 56 4.49 -11.15 3.59
CA ASP A 56 3.96 -9.79 3.49
C ASP A 56 2.46 -9.84 3.16
N LEU A 57 1.63 -9.33 4.07
CA LEU A 57 0.17 -9.37 3.96
C LEU A 57 -0.35 -7.99 3.52
N GLY A 58 -0.77 -7.89 2.26
CA GLY A 58 -1.00 -6.61 1.58
C GLY A 58 0.29 -6.06 0.98
N CYS A 59 1.00 -6.89 0.21
CA CYS A 59 2.35 -6.57 -0.25
C CYS A 59 2.41 -5.45 -1.31
N GLY A 60 1.27 -5.03 -1.85
CA GLY A 60 1.21 -4.06 -2.95
C GLY A 60 2.16 -4.43 -4.08
N GLY A 61 3.02 -3.49 -4.48
CA GLY A 61 4.05 -3.68 -5.51
C GLY A 61 5.26 -4.53 -5.10
N GLY A 62 5.30 -5.09 -3.89
CA GLY A 62 6.32 -6.03 -3.42
C GLY A 62 7.66 -5.41 -3.01
N GLN A 63 7.72 -4.09 -2.78
CA GLN A 63 8.95 -3.38 -2.41
C GLN A 63 9.57 -3.92 -1.10
N VAL A 64 8.71 -4.26 -0.12
CA VAL A 64 9.13 -4.85 1.17
C VAL A 64 9.77 -6.23 0.97
N LEU A 65 9.22 -7.08 0.11
CA LEU A 65 9.82 -8.38 -0.23
C LEU A 65 11.23 -8.21 -0.82
N GLY A 66 11.41 -7.17 -1.64
CA GLY A 66 12.72 -6.79 -2.17
C GLY A 66 13.68 -6.38 -1.06
N ALA A 67 13.24 -5.54 -0.12
CA ALA A 67 14.03 -5.10 1.04
C ALA A 67 14.45 -6.29 1.92
N VAL A 68 13.50 -7.16 2.25
CA VAL A 68 13.70 -8.40 3.01
C VAL A 68 14.80 -9.27 2.40
N ARG A 69 14.76 -9.50 1.09
CA ARG A 69 15.77 -10.32 0.39
C ARG A 69 17.15 -9.66 0.28
N ARG A 70 17.25 -8.34 0.44
CA ARG A 70 18.54 -7.64 0.56
C ARG A 70 19.16 -7.82 1.94
N ARG A 71 18.34 -8.01 2.98
CA ARG A 71 18.80 -8.17 4.37
C ARG A 71 19.23 -9.61 4.69
N ALA A 72 18.48 -10.61 4.25
CA ALA A 72 18.73 -12.02 4.57
C ALA A 72 18.29 -12.97 3.45
N LYS A 73 18.88 -14.17 3.42
CA LYS A 73 18.53 -15.25 2.48
C LYS A 73 17.27 -15.99 2.95
N VAL A 74 16.13 -15.31 2.85
CA VAL A 74 14.83 -15.87 3.26
C VAL A 74 13.97 -16.27 2.07
N ARG A 75 13.00 -17.16 2.32
CA ARG A 75 11.88 -17.40 1.39
C ARG A 75 10.81 -16.35 1.66
N ALA A 76 10.69 -15.36 0.78
CA ALA A 76 9.72 -14.28 0.91
C ALA A 76 8.50 -14.51 0.01
N PHE A 77 7.29 -14.37 0.57
CA PHE A 77 6.00 -14.48 -0.11
C PHE A 77 5.16 -13.23 0.15
N GLY A 78 4.56 -12.68 -0.90
CA GLY A 78 3.60 -11.58 -0.80
C GLY A 78 2.20 -12.03 -1.16
N TYR A 79 1.23 -11.57 -0.39
CA TYR A 79 -0.19 -11.74 -0.68
C TYR A 79 -0.82 -10.37 -0.88
N GLU A 80 -1.48 -10.17 -2.01
CA GLU A 80 -2.19 -8.94 -2.34
C GLU A 80 -3.54 -9.30 -2.95
N LEU A 81 -4.59 -8.65 -2.46
CA LEU A 81 -5.96 -8.88 -2.92
C LEU A 81 -6.25 -8.09 -4.21
N ASN A 82 -5.64 -6.92 -4.35
CA ASN A 82 -5.80 -6.09 -5.54
C ASN A 82 -4.86 -6.55 -6.67
N PRO A 83 -5.37 -7.13 -7.76
CA PRO A 83 -4.53 -7.60 -8.87
C PRO A 83 -3.85 -6.47 -9.67
N TYR A 84 -4.16 -5.21 -9.35
CA TYR A 84 -3.63 -4.02 -10.00
C TYR A 84 -2.72 -3.17 -9.09
N ALA A 85 -2.38 -3.68 -7.90
CA ALA A 85 -1.47 -3.00 -6.99
C ALA A 85 -0.03 -2.94 -7.51
#